data_AF-A0A1I7XI46-F1
#
_entry.id   AF-A0A1I7XI46-F1
#
_cell.length_a   1.000
_cell.length_b   1.000
_cell.length_c   1.000
_cell.angle_alpha   90.00
_cell.angle_beta   90.00
_cell.angle_gamma   90.00
#
_symmetry.space_group_name_H-M   'P 1'
#
loop_
_entity.id
_entity.type
_entity.pdbx_description
1 polymer ?
#
loop_
_entity_poly.entity_id
_entity_poly.type
_entity_poly.pdbx_seq_one_letter_code
_entity_poly.pdbx_strand_id
1 'polypeptide(L)'
;MSRGENITSKQRVMIRVLPDQNLSQVQIAKKLELSRCSVQSATKHISQSVILENAPRTRRNRDTTERIDGIIRPQCEDNRRLTARDIHHEVKTYPEC
;
A
#
# COMPACT_ATOMS: atom_id res chain seq x y z
N MET A 1 -5.34 12.61 6.17
CA MET A 1 -5.61 12.31 4.75
C MET A 1 -4.47 12.88 3.92
N SER A 2 -3.73 12.06 3.16
CA SER A 2 -2.74 12.56 2.20
C SER A 2 -3.46 13.37 1.13
N ARG A 3 -3.06 14.62 0.90
CA ARG A 3 -3.60 15.46 -0.16
C ARG A 3 -2.67 15.37 -1.37
N GLY A 4 -3.17 14.90 -2.51
CA GLY A 4 -2.45 14.91 -3.78
C GLY A 4 -1.81 13.57 -4.19
N GLU A 5 -1.16 13.63 -5.35
CA GLU A 5 -0.46 12.51 -5.97
C GLU A 5 0.83 12.15 -5.23
N ASN A 6 1.28 10.92 -5.43
CA ASN A 6 2.55 10.48 -4.86
C ASN A 6 3.73 11.14 -5.59
N ILE A 7 4.81 11.40 -4.85
CA ILE A 7 6.07 11.82 -5.45
C ILE A 7 6.52 10.76 -6.43
N THR A 8 6.83 11.16 -7.66
CA THR A 8 7.29 10.26 -8.72
C THR A 8 8.68 9.70 -8.41
N SER A 9 9.02 8.54 -8.98
CA SER A 9 10.34 7.92 -8.78
C SER A 9 11.47 8.84 -9.26
N LYS A 10 11.27 9.59 -10.35
CA LYS A 10 12.21 10.61 -10.84
C LYS A 10 12.46 11.71 -9.82
N GLN A 11 11.41 12.27 -9.22
CA GLN A 11 11.55 13.27 -8.17
C GLN A 11 12.27 12.71 -6.93
N ARG A 12 12.03 11.44 -6.57
CA ARG A 12 12.76 10.78 -5.47
C ARG A 12 14.25 10.60 -5.75
N VAL A 13 14.64 10.29 -6.98
CA VAL A 13 16.06 10.29 -7.40
C VAL A 13 16.67 11.68 -7.17
N MET A 14 15.98 12.73 -7.60
CA MET A 14 16.47 14.09 -7.39
C MET A 14 16.55 14.46 -5.90
N ILE A 15 15.58 14.05 -5.07
CA ILE A 15 15.61 14.26 -3.61
C ILE A 15 16.81 13.57 -2.96
N ARG A 16 17.30 12.44 -3.51
CA ARG A 16 18.51 11.77 -3.03
C ARG A 16 19.79 12.49 -3.44
N VAL A 17 19.86 13.01 -4.67
CA VAL A 17 21.11 13.55 -5.26
C VAL A 17 21.34 15.04 -4.93
N LEU A 18 20.28 15.84 -4.87
CA LEU A 18 20.39 17.29 -4.65
C LEU A 18 21.00 17.68 -3.29
N PRO A 19 20.82 16.93 -2.18
CA PRO A 19 21.53 17.20 -0.92
C PRO A 19 23.05 17.14 -1.05
N ASP A 20 23.60 16.24 -1.88
CA ASP A 20 25.05 16.12 -2.12
C ASP A 20 25.63 17.36 -2.83
N GLN A 21 24.76 18.17 -3.46
CA GLN A 21 25.11 19.44 -4.09
C GLN A 21 24.97 20.63 -3.11
N ASN A 22 24.84 20.36 -1.81
CA ASN A 22 24.62 21.36 -0.75
C ASN A 22 23.32 22.16 -0.89
N LEU A 23 22.31 21.62 -1.58
CA LEU A 23 20.99 22.27 -1.66
C LEU A 23 20.19 22.00 -0.38
N SER A 24 19.67 23.07 0.21
CA SER A 24 18.75 22.98 1.35
C SER A 24 17.41 22.34 0.93
N GLN A 25 16.71 21.71 1.88
CA GLN A 25 15.38 21.12 1.64
C GLN A 25 14.37 22.11 1.06
N VAL A 26 14.47 23.40 1.43
CA VAL A 26 13.60 24.47 0.91
C VAL A 26 13.89 24.75 -0.57
N GLN A 27 15.16 24.78 -0.96
CA GLN A 27 15.55 24.95 -2.36
C GLN A 27 15.15 23.74 -3.20
N ILE A 28 15.32 22.53 -2.67
CA ILE A 28 14.87 21.29 -3.32
C ILE A 28 13.36 21.30 -3.55
N ALA A 29 12.58 21.69 -2.53
CA ALA A 29 11.13 21.81 -2.63
C ALA A 29 10.71 22.79 -3.74
N LYS A 30 11.35 23.96 -3.81
CA LYS A 30 11.11 24.94 -4.88
C LYS A 30 11.49 24.40 -6.25
N LYS A 31 12.64 23.73 -6.37
CA LYS A 31 13.16 23.20 -7.65
C LYS A 31 12.31 22.06 -8.20
N LEU A 32 11.71 21.25 -7.34
CA LEU A 32 10.89 20.10 -7.71
C LEU A 32 9.39 20.40 -7.69
N GLU A 33 8.99 21.63 -7.36
CA GLU A 33 7.59 22.07 -7.19
C GLU A 33 6.82 21.18 -6.20
N LEU A 34 7.50 20.76 -5.13
CA LEU A 34 6.95 19.92 -4.07
C LEU A 34 6.76 20.71 -2.77
N SER A 35 5.87 20.21 -1.92
CA SER A 35 5.77 20.75 -0.56
C SER A 35 7.06 20.43 0.24
N ARG A 36 7.47 21.35 1.12
CA ARG A 36 8.61 21.14 2.03
C ARG A 36 8.46 19.86 2.85
N CYS A 37 7.24 19.58 3.33
CA CYS A 37 6.93 18.40 4.13
C CYS A 37 7.08 17.10 3.30
N SER A 38 6.74 17.14 2.02
CA SER A 38 6.90 16.01 1.09
C SER A 38 8.38 15.66 0.90
N VAL A 39 9.23 16.68 0.68
CA VAL A 39 10.69 16.48 0.56
C VAL A 39 11.27 15.91 1.85
N GLN A 40 10.93 16.50 3.00
CA GLN A 40 11.41 16.03 4.30
C GLN A 40 11.02 14.57 4.59
N SER A 41 9.76 14.21 4.30
CA SER A 41 9.27 12.85 4.49
C SER A 41 9.96 11.85 3.55
N ALA A 42 10.21 12.24 2.31
CA ALA A 42 10.92 11.43 1.34
C ALA A 42 12.39 11.22 1.73
N THR A 43 13.10 12.27 2.15
CA THR A 43 14.48 12.18 2.65
C THR A 43 14.57 11.22 3.84
N LYS A 44 13.64 11.34 4.81
CA LYS A 44 13.58 10.41 5.96
C LYS A 44 13.33 8.96 5.53
N HIS A 45 12.45 8.74 4.55
CA HIS A 45 12.19 7.40 4.05
C HIS A 45 13.42 6.81 3.34
N ILE A 46 14.11 7.59 2.51
CA ILE A 46 15.31 7.14 1.77
C ILE A 46 16.47 6.83 2.72
N SER A 47 16.60 7.57 3.82
CA SER A 47 17.63 7.26 4.83
C SER A 47 17.32 6.00 5.63
N GLN A 48 16.04 5.70 5.86
CA GLN A 48 15.59 4.52 6.61
C GLN A 48 15.49 3.26 5.77
N SER A 49 15.03 3.41 4.54
CA SER A 49 14.87 2.33 3.57
C SER A 49 15.75 2.66 2.38
N VAL A 50 16.74 1.81 2.09
CA VAL A 50 17.63 1.93 0.90
C VAL A 50 16.82 1.94 -0.41
N ILE A 51 15.51 1.70 -0.34
CA ILE A 51 14.55 1.68 -1.42
C ILE A 51 14.15 3.10 -1.82
N LEU A 52 14.41 3.41 -3.08
CA LEU A 52 14.06 4.70 -3.68
C LEU A 52 12.59 4.78 -4.09
N GLU A 53 11.91 3.65 -4.22
CA GLU A 53 10.50 3.59 -4.57
C GLU A 53 9.60 3.94 -3.38
N ASN A 54 8.37 4.35 -3.68
CA ASN A 54 7.35 4.48 -2.64
C ASN A 54 7.02 3.09 -2.10
N ALA A 55 7.00 2.93 -0.78
CA ALA A 55 6.57 1.69 -0.17
C ALA A 55 5.14 1.36 -0.60
N PRO A 56 4.86 0.10 -1.00
CA PRO A 56 3.50 -0.30 -1.32
C PRO A 56 2.61 -0.11 -0.08
N ARG A 57 1.40 0.38 -0.29
CA ARG A 57 0.42 0.45 0.80
C ARG A 57 0.00 -0.96 1.16
N THR A 58 0.20 -1.34 2.41
CA THR A 58 -0.35 -2.59 2.94
C THR A 58 -1.87 -2.50 2.87
N ARG A 59 -2.51 -3.51 2.27
CA ARG A 59 -3.97 -3.61 2.25
C ARG A 59 -4.47 -3.96 3.64
N ARG A 60 -5.73 -3.63 3.93
CA ARG A 60 -6.41 -4.16 5.10
C ARG A 60 -6.46 -5.69 4.97
N ASN A 61 -6.26 -6.39 6.09
CA ASN A 61 -6.45 -7.84 6.13
C ASN A 61 -7.88 -8.18 5.70
N ARG A 62 -8.01 -9.26 4.93
CA ARG A 62 -9.32 -9.81 4.56
C ARG A 62 -9.92 -10.54 5.76
N ASP A 63 -11.24 -10.55 5.81
CA ASP A 63 -11.97 -11.32 6.82
C ASP A 63 -11.95 -12.83 6.47
N THR A 64 -11.78 -13.17 5.19
CA THR A 64 -11.63 -14.56 4.74
C THR A 64 -10.16 -14.93 4.52
N THR A 65 -9.83 -16.16 4.88
CA THR A 65 -8.54 -16.80 4.60
C THR A 65 -8.59 -17.53 3.26
N GLU A 66 -7.42 -17.85 2.71
CA GLU A 66 -7.33 -18.63 1.45
C GLU A 66 -8.02 -19.99 1.54
N ARG A 67 -8.01 -20.60 2.74
CA ARG A 67 -8.72 -21.85 3.00
C ARG A 67 -10.23 -21.67 2.91
N ILE A 68 -10.76 -20.63 3.55
CA ILE A 68 -12.19 -20.30 3.50
C ILE A 68 -12.62 -20.01 2.06
N ASP A 69 -11.85 -19.20 1.33
CA ASP A 69 -12.12 -18.90 -0.08
C ASP A 69 -12.11 -20.19 -0.93
N GLY A 70 -11.21 -21.13 -0.61
CA GLY A 70 -11.13 -22.45 -1.23
C GLY A 70 -12.32 -23.38 -0.94
N ILE A 71 -13.08 -23.15 0.13
CA ILE A 71 -14.32 -23.87 0.44
C ILE A 71 -15.52 -23.20 -0.25
N ILE A 72 -15.57 -21.86 -0.22
CA ILE A 72 -16.67 -21.07 -0.81
C ILE A 72 -16.76 -21.29 -2.32
N ARG A 73 -15.62 -21.32 -3.03
CA ARG A 73 -15.61 -21.45 -4.51
C ARG A 73 -16.27 -22.75 -5.00
N PRO A 74 -15.87 -23.95 -4.56
CA PRO A 74 -16.54 -25.20 -4.93
C PRO A 74 -18.02 -25.22 -4.55
N GLN A 75 -18.40 -24.74 -3.35
CA GLN A 75 -19.80 -24.72 -2.92
C GLN A 75 -20.69 -23.87 -3.85
N CYS A 76 -20.17 -22.73 -4.32
CA CYS A 76 -20.86 -21.89 -5.30
C CYS A 76 -20.97 -22.56 -6.68
N GLU A 77 -19.93 -23.29 -7.10
CA GLU A 77 -19.85 -23.94 -8.42
C GLU A 77 -20.71 -25.20 -8.49
N ASP A 78 -20.57 -26.09 -7.51
CA ASP A 78 -21.22 -27.40 -7.45
C ASP A 78 -22.70 -27.28 -7.08
N ASN A 79 -23.05 -26.32 -6.22
CA ASN A 79 -24.39 -26.21 -5.64
C ASN A 79 -24.99 -24.81 -5.82
N ARG A 80 -25.40 -24.49 -7.06
CA ARG A 80 -26.06 -23.22 -7.43
C ARG A 80 -27.36 -22.89 -6.67
N ARG A 81 -27.90 -23.84 -5.90
CA ARG A 81 -29.11 -23.65 -5.07
C ARG A 81 -28.81 -23.18 -3.65
N LEU A 82 -27.57 -23.29 -3.18
CA LEU A 82 -27.18 -22.82 -1.86
C LEU A 82 -27.24 -21.29 -1.82
N THR A 83 -27.80 -20.75 -0.74
CA THR A 83 -27.76 -19.31 -0.55
C THR A 83 -26.45 -18.90 0.13
N ALA A 84 -26.05 -17.65 -0.06
CA ALA A 84 -24.85 -17.11 0.61
C ALA A 84 -24.91 -17.26 2.15
N ARG A 85 -26.12 -17.26 2.72
CA ARG A 85 -26.33 -17.42 4.16
C ARG A 85 -26.02 -18.85 4.60
N ASP A 86 -26.44 -19.84 3.82
CA ASP A 86 -26.18 -21.26 4.10
C ASP A 86 -24.67 -21.54 4.04
N ILE A 87 -24.00 -21.05 3.01
CA ILE A 87 -22.54 -21.12 2.84
C ILE A 87 -21.82 -20.47 4.02
N HIS A 88 -22.27 -19.29 4.44
CA HIS A 88 -21.69 -18.62 5.60
C HIS A 88 -21.86 -19.44 6.89
N HIS A 89 -23.02 -20.06 7.12
CA HIS A 89 -23.23 -20.94 8.27
C HIS A 89 -22.31 -22.16 8.24
N GLU A 90 -22.11 -22.75 7.06
CA GLU A 90 -21.20 -23.88 6.87
C GLU A 90 -19.74 -23.48 7.11
N VAL A 91 -19.30 -22.37 6.52
CA VAL A 91 -17.95 -21.83 6.72
C VAL A 91 -17.68 -21.47 8.19
N LYS A 92 -18.68 -20.96 8.91
CA LYS A 92 -18.58 -20.64 10.34
C LYS A 92 -18.38 -21.86 11.25
N THR A 93 -18.66 -23.07 10.77
CA THR A 93 -18.37 -24.30 11.54
C THR A 93 -16.88 -24.62 11.62
N TYR A 94 -16.05 -23.98 10.79
CA TYR A 94 -14.60 -24.14 10.82
C TYR A 94 -13.96 -23.14 11.81
N PRO A 95 -13.02 -23.58 12.67
CA PRO A 95 -12.45 -22.76 13.74
C PRO A 95 -11.48 -21.65 13.28
N GLU A 96 -11.34 -21.45 11.97
CA GLU A 96 -10.39 -20.48 11.38
C GLU A 96 -11.09 -19.18 10.91
N CYS A 97 -12.38 -19.03 11.22
CA CYS A 97 -13.20 -17.85 10.97
C CYS A 97 -13.22 -16.86 12.14
#